data_AF-A0A174PWY9-F1
#
_entry.id   AF-A0A174PWY9-F1
#
_cell.length_a   1.000
_cell.length_b   1.000
_cell.length_c   1.000
_cell.angle_alpha   90.00
_cell.angle_beta   90.00
_cell.angle_gamma   90.00
#
_symmetry.space_group_name_H-M   'P 1'
#
loop_
_entity.id
_entity.type
_entity.pdbx_description
1 polymer ?
#
loop_
_entity_poly.entity_id
_entity_poly.type
_entity_poly.pdbx_seq_one_letter_code
_entity_poly.pdbx_strand_id
1 'polypeptide(L)'
;MKEYDLERIKECVSMEDICDILGIEKRRIGGLTSVLCPFHDDQRFGNAFIMKDSRIKCFACGHTADIFDLYMFQTGLTLLEAAKEISERFGLADVTLQKRSSGMPLSREELTAIGLLTGDRKPERYPESVLEAPEKRLGYTVKKETTLGYSKRTREVVAVVDDYVLSKNGQPMYKHLADLYESDKRTFYWMVRNKCHEYYKKYIAAKKTISVLQEEIQNDFLDYQMSVVNKKLALIESAYKKTEQKKYHRSQRKTA
;
A
#
# COMPACT_ATOMS: atom_id res chain seq x y z
N MET A 1 5.83 -26.94 -3.91
CA MET A 1 5.61 -26.20 -2.66
C MET A 1 4.85 -24.94 -2.99
N LYS A 2 3.79 -24.58 -2.23
CA LYS A 2 3.16 -23.26 -2.36
C LYS A 2 4.15 -22.24 -1.79
N GLU A 3 4.70 -21.42 -2.65
CA GLU A 3 5.57 -20.32 -2.24
C GLU A 3 4.64 -19.15 -1.84
N TYR A 4 4.96 -18.40 -0.79
CA TYR A 4 4.14 -17.27 -0.31
C TYR A 4 4.86 -15.95 -0.61
N ASP A 5 4.12 -14.94 -1.07
CA ASP A 5 4.68 -13.61 -1.29
C ASP A 5 4.79 -12.85 0.05
N LEU A 6 5.96 -12.96 0.68
CA LEU A 6 6.23 -12.42 2.02
C LEU A 6 6.13 -10.89 2.07
N GLU A 7 6.59 -10.20 1.01
CA GLU A 7 6.47 -8.75 0.92
C GLU A 7 5.00 -8.33 0.88
N ARG A 8 4.18 -9.07 0.13
CA ARG A 8 2.76 -8.79 0.04
C ARG A 8 2.04 -9.00 1.37
N ILE A 9 2.41 -10.02 2.14
CA ILE A 9 1.86 -10.23 3.49
C ILE A 9 2.28 -9.06 4.40
N LYS A 10 3.54 -8.62 4.37
CA LYS A 10 4.04 -7.45 5.11
C LYS A 10 3.32 -6.15 4.73
N GLU A 11 2.95 -6.00 3.46
CA GLU A 11 2.15 -4.88 3.03
C GLU A 11 0.73 -4.97 3.61
N CYS A 12 0.09 -6.15 3.59
CA CYS A 12 -1.31 -6.34 3.99
C CYS A 12 -1.56 -6.31 5.50
N VAL A 13 -0.59 -6.78 6.29
CA VAL A 13 -0.75 -7.02 7.72
C VAL A 13 0.13 -6.06 8.50
N SER A 14 -0.46 -5.33 9.45
CA SER A 14 0.31 -4.46 10.33
C SER A 14 0.88 -5.24 11.51
N MET A 15 1.98 -4.73 12.08
CA MET A 15 2.53 -5.28 13.31
C MET A 15 1.54 -5.23 14.47
N GLU A 16 0.67 -4.21 14.52
CA GLU A 16 -0.36 -4.10 15.55
C GLU A 16 -1.40 -5.22 15.45
N ASP A 17 -1.75 -5.65 14.23
CA ASP A 17 -2.68 -6.78 14.03
C ASP A 17 -2.06 -8.10 14.48
N ILE A 18 -0.75 -8.29 14.25
CA ILE A 18 -0.02 -9.47 14.73
C ILE A 18 0.03 -9.50 16.25
N CYS A 19 0.29 -8.36 16.90
CA CYS A 19 0.22 -8.26 18.35
C CYS A 19 -1.16 -8.64 18.90
N ASP A 20 -2.25 -8.22 18.24
CA ASP A 20 -3.61 -8.59 18.65
C ASP A 20 -3.85 -10.10 18.55
N ILE A 21 -3.38 -10.73 17.47
CA ILE A 21 -3.52 -12.18 17.27
C ILE A 21 -2.74 -12.96 18.32
N LEU A 22 -1.54 -12.51 18.64
CA LEU A 22 -0.65 -13.16 19.60
C LEU A 22 -1.01 -12.83 21.06
N GLY A 23 -1.98 -11.95 21.29
CA GLY A 23 -2.37 -11.50 22.62
C GLY A 23 -1.32 -10.63 23.32
N ILE A 24 -0.44 -9.98 22.55
CA ILE A 24 0.61 -9.11 23.08
C ILE A 24 -0.02 -7.78 23.48
N GLU A 25 0.07 -7.44 24.76
CA GLU A 25 -0.45 -6.18 25.26
C GLU A 25 0.28 -4.98 24.64
N LYS A 26 -0.51 -3.98 24.26
CA LYS A 26 -0.03 -2.75 23.62
C LYS A 26 -0.64 -1.51 24.26
N ARG A 27 0.16 -0.45 24.32
CA ARG A 27 -0.23 0.85 24.88
C ARG A 27 0.32 1.98 24.03
N ARG A 28 -0.52 2.94 23.67
CA ARG A 28 -0.09 4.20 23.06
C ARG A 28 0.71 5.03 24.07
N ILE A 29 1.96 5.34 23.75
CA ILE A 29 2.82 6.22 24.53
C ILE A 29 3.37 7.30 23.59
N GLY A 30 2.85 8.51 23.72
CA GLY A 30 3.13 9.60 22.79
C GLY A 30 2.72 9.25 21.36
N GLY A 31 3.65 9.43 20.42
CA GLY A 31 3.41 9.18 18.98
C GLY A 31 3.55 7.73 18.54
N LEU A 32 3.99 6.82 19.42
CA LEU A 32 4.29 5.43 19.09
C LEU A 32 3.44 4.45 19.90
N THR A 33 3.32 3.23 19.39
CA THR A 33 2.66 2.12 20.09
C THR A 33 3.75 1.32 20.81
N SER A 34 3.73 1.35 22.15
CA SER A 34 4.58 0.49 22.96
C SER A 34 3.93 -0.86 23.17
N VAL A 35 4.73 -1.92 23.19
CA VAL A 35 4.30 -3.30 23.42
C VAL A 35 5.16 -3.89 24.53
N LEU A 36 4.64 -4.90 25.23
CA LEU A 36 5.51 -5.75 26.05
C LEU A 36 6.42 -6.53 25.12
N CYS A 37 7.73 -6.52 25.39
CA CYS A 37 8.67 -7.21 24.51
C CYS A 37 8.39 -8.72 24.53
N PRO A 38 8.19 -9.37 23.39
CA PRO A 38 7.96 -10.81 23.34
C PRO A 38 9.26 -11.62 23.39
N PHE A 39 10.42 -10.99 23.16
CA PHE A 39 11.73 -11.66 23.07
C PHE A 39 12.46 -11.79 24.41
N HIS A 40 11.96 -11.18 25.47
CA HIS A 40 12.46 -11.33 26.83
C HIS A 40 11.31 -11.12 27.82
N ASP A 41 11.51 -11.49 29.09
CA ASP A 41 10.51 -11.24 30.14
C ASP A 41 10.45 -9.76 30.49
N ASP A 42 9.58 -9.04 29.78
CA ASP A 42 9.36 -7.60 29.94
C ASP A 42 7.97 -7.35 30.54
N GLN A 43 7.94 -6.64 31.67
CA GLN A 43 6.71 -6.28 32.36
C GLN A 43 6.39 -4.78 32.26
N ARG A 44 7.17 -4.01 31.48
CA ARG A 44 7.07 -2.55 31.47
C ARG A 44 6.89 -2.01 30.05
N PHE A 45 5.76 -1.34 29.84
CA PHE A 45 5.58 -0.48 28.67
C PHE A 45 6.64 0.64 28.66
N GLY A 46 7.17 0.94 27.48
CA GLY A 46 8.24 1.92 27.26
C GLY A 46 9.57 1.30 26.82
N ASN A 47 9.70 -0.03 26.88
CA ASN A 47 10.92 -0.72 26.47
C ASN A 47 10.89 -1.16 25.00
N ALA A 48 9.75 -1.66 24.51
CA ALA A 48 9.57 -2.03 23.10
C ALA A 48 8.52 -1.16 22.42
N PHE A 49 8.80 -0.80 21.16
CA PHE A 49 7.94 0.04 20.33
C PHE A 49 7.78 -0.52 18.92
N ILE A 50 6.58 -0.33 18.38
CA ILE A 50 6.30 -0.49 16.96
C ILE A 50 6.75 0.78 16.25
N MET A 51 7.72 0.63 15.36
CA MET A 51 8.36 1.69 14.60
C MET A 51 7.56 2.01 13.32
N LYS A 52 7.86 3.15 12.68
CA LYS A 52 7.16 3.60 11.46
C LYS A 52 7.37 2.68 10.26
N ASP A 53 8.45 1.89 10.24
CA ASP A 53 8.73 0.87 9.23
C ASP A 53 8.04 -0.47 9.51
N SER A 54 7.06 -0.49 10.43
CA SER A 54 6.28 -1.67 10.82
C SER A 54 7.10 -2.80 11.45
N ARG A 55 8.25 -2.47 12.06
CA ARG A 55 9.05 -3.39 12.88
C ARG A 55 8.88 -3.11 14.37
N ILE A 56 9.07 -4.13 15.21
CA ILE A 56 9.24 -3.93 16.65
C ILE A 56 10.72 -3.70 16.91
N LYS A 57 11.03 -2.71 17.73
CA LYS A 57 12.35 -2.50 18.31
C LYS A 57 12.24 -2.42 19.82
N CYS A 58 13.00 -3.26 20.52
CA CYS A 58 13.16 -3.18 21.96
C CYS A 58 14.47 -2.48 22.31
N PHE A 59 14.38 -1.42 23.12
CA PHE A 59 15.53 -0.67 23.60
C PHE A 59 16.18 -1.29 24.85
N ALA A 60 15.49 -2.20 25.53
CA ALA A 60 16.03 -2.92 26.69
C ALA A 60 16.93 -4.11 26.26
N CYS A 61 16.44 -4.97 25.35
CA CYS A 61 17.19 -6.14 24.89
C CYS A 61 17.86 -5.97 23.51
N GLY A 62 17.59 -4.87 22.79
CA GLY A 62 18.17 -4.58 21.48
C GLY A 62 17.55 -5.34 20.30
N HIS A 63 16.63 -6.27 20.53
CA HIS A 63 15.98 -7.01 19.44
C HIS A 63 15.17 -6.10 18.51
N THR A 64 15.34 -6.34 17.21
CA THR A 64 14.52 -5.76 16.16
C THR A 64 13.92 -6.89 15.33
N ALA A 65 12.61 -6.89 15.15
CA ALA A 65 11.88 -7.98 14.53
C ALA A 65 10.80 -7.48 13.58
N ASP A 66 10.63 -8.17 12.46
CA ASP A 66 9.48 -8.00 11.58
C ASP A 66 8.29 -8.87 12.01
N ILE A 67 7.19 -8.79 11.26
CA ILE A 67 5.95 -9.52 11.58
C ILE A 67 6.14 -11.04 11.60
N PHE A 68 7.02 -11.57 10.75
CA PHE A 68 7.28 -13.00 10.67
C PHE A 68 8.23 -13.43 11.77
N ASP A 69 9.29 -12.66 12.02
CA ASP A 69 10.24 -12.93 13.10
C ASP A 69 9.48 -13.04 14.44
N LEU A 70 8.58 -12.09 14.70
CA LEU A 70 7.72 -12.10 15.88
C LEU A 70 6.81 -13.33 15.92
N TYR A 71 6.09 -13.58 14.83
CA TYR A 71 5.11 -14.66 14.77
C TYR A 71 5.77 -16.03 14.92
N MET A 72 6.90 -16.24 14.25
CA MET A 72 7.71 -17.45 14.34
C MET A 72 8.25 -17.64 15.76
N PHE A 73 8.74 -16.57 16.40
CA PHE A 73 9.25 -16.64 17.77
C PHE A 73 8.16 -17.09 18.75
N GLN A 74 6.95 -16.52 18.64
CA GLN A 74 5.86 -16.82 19.57
C GLN A 74 5.22 -18.19 19.33
N THR A 75 5.17 -18.65 18.08
CA THR A 75 4.46 -19.90 17.69
C THR A 75 5.38 -21.10 17.50
N GLY A 76 6.69 -20.88 17.37
CA GLY A 76 7.67 -21.92 17.03
C GLY A 76 7.57 -22.44 15.58
N LEU A 77 6.78 -21.77 14.72
CA LEU A 77 6.56 -22.18 13.35
C LEU A 77 7.72 -21.82 12.42
N THR A 78 7.86 -22.58 11.33
CA THR A 78 8.75 -22.19 10.23
C THR A 78 8.17 -21.01 9.46
N LEU A 79 9.01 -20.30 8.71
CA LEU A 79 8.58 -19.13 7.92
C LEU A 79 7.42 -19.43 6.97
N LEU A 80 7.40 -20.61 6.33
CA LEU A 80 6.34 -21.01 5.41
C LEU A 80 5.02 -21.28 6.14
N GLU A 81 5.09 -21.91 7.30
CA GLU A 81 3.91 -22.19 8.14
C GLU A 81 3.36 -20.90 8.73
N ALA A 82 4.23 -20.01 9.22
CA ALA A 82 3.85 -18.68 9.67
C ALA A 82 3.19 -17.87 8.55
N ALA A 83 3.76 -17.86 7.34
CA ALA A 83 3.17 -17.18 6.19
C ALA A 83 1.80 -17.74 5.81
N LYS A 84 1.65 -19.07 5.83
CA LYS A 84 0.37 -19.74 5.61
C LYS A 84 -0.65 -19.32 6.66
N GLU A 85 -0.32 -19.44 7.93
CA GLU A 85 -1.27 -19.19 9.00
C GLU A 85 -1.68 -17.72 9.08
N ILE A 86 -0.72 -16.80 8.95
CA ILE A 86 -1.01 -15.37 8.82
C ILE A 86 -1.92 -15.15 7.61
N SER A 87 -1.61 -15.74 6.45
CA SER A 87 -2.45 -15.57 5.26
C SER A 87 -3.88 -16.05 5.47
N GLU A 88 -4.07 -17.18 6.15
CA GLU A 88 -5.39 -17.76 6.42
C GLU A 88 -6.16 -16.90 7.43
N ARG A 89 -5.52 -16.49 8.53
CA ARG A 89 -6.12 -15.64 9.57
C ARG A 89 -6.58 -14.28 9.04
N PHE A 90 -5.84 -13.70 8.10
CA PHE A 90 -6.18 -12.41 7.48
C PHE A 90 -6.98 -12.54 6.17
N GLY A 91 -7.37 -13.75 5.77
CA GLY A 91 -8.14 -13.98 4.54
C GLY A 91 -7.38 -13.59 3.26
N LEU A 92 -6.06 -13.68 3.28
CA LEU A 92 -5.16 -13.34 2.17
C LEU A 92 -5.04 -14.51 1.18
N ALA A 93 -6.16 -15.00 0.64
CA ALA A 93 -6.20 -16.13 -0.30
C ALA A 93 -5.28 -15.94 -1.53
N ASP A 94 -5.04 -14.69 -1.90
CA ASP A 94 -4.25 -14.30 -3.07
C ASP A 94 -2.74 -14.22 -2.85
N VAL A 95 -2.21 -14.39 -1.63
CA VAL A 95 -0.75 -14.26 -1.35
C VAL A 95 0.04 -15.54 -1.60
N THR A 96 -0.66 -16.64 -1.92
CA THR A 96 0.00 -17.79 -2.53
C THR A 96 0.56 -17.34 -3.88
N LEU A 97 1.86 -17.56 -4.10
CA LEU A 97 2.51 -17.35 -5.39
C LEU A 97 1.88 -18.34 -6.37
N GLN A 98 0.74 -17.97 -6.95
CA GLN A 98 0.42 -18.39 -8.30
C GLN A 98 1.63 -17.96 -9.11
N LYS A 99 2.36 -18.97 -9.59
CA LYS A 99 3.52 -18.89 -10.47
C LYS A 99 3.46 -17.56 -11.21
N ARG A 100 4.30 -16.58 -10.81
CA ARG A 100 4.32 -15.26 -11.43
C ARG A 100 4.40 -15.50 -12.94
N SER A 101 3.30 -15.31 -13.65
CA SER A 101 3.40 -14.72 -14.98
C SER A 101 3.92 -13.33 -14.69
N SER A 102 5.25 -13.20 -14.61
CA SER A 102 5.95 -11.92 -14.77
C SER A 102 5.74 -11.41 -16.21
N GLY A 103 4.49 -11.33 -16.64
CA GLY A 103 4.06 -10.74 -17.90
C GLY A 103 3.88 -9.24 -17.79
N MET A 104 3.84 -8.69 -16.57
CA MET A 104 3.65 -7.25 -16.34
C MET A 104 4.78 -6.47 -17.04
N PRO A 105 4.46 -5.63 -18.04
CA PRO A 105 5.48 -4.97 -18.85
C PRO A 105 6.13 -3.77 -18.14
N LEU A 106 5.49 -3.27 -17.08
CA LEU A 106 5.91 -2.06 -16.35
C LEU A 106 6.46 -2.42 -14.98
N SER A 107 7.53 -1.74 -14.57
CA SER A 107 8.08 -1.84 -13.21
C SER A 107 7.17 -1.13 -12.21
N ARG A 108 7.34 -1.47 -10.93
CA ARG A 108 6.60 -0.84 -9.83
C ARG A 108 6.85 0.67 -9.76
N GLU A 109 8.08 1.10 -10.06
CA GLU A 109 8.48 2.51 -10.13
C GLU A 109 7.82 3.24 -11.30
N GLU A 110 7.74 2.61 -12.48
CA GLU A 110 7.06 3.17 -13.65
C GLU A 110 5.56 3.37 -13.38
N LEU A 111 4.91 2.37 -12.78
CA LEU A 111 3.49 2.45 -12.39
C LEU A 111 3.24 3.56 -11.36
N THR A 112 4.19 3.74 -10.44
CA THR A 112 4.12 4.80 -9.43
C THR A 112 4.29 6.18 -10.08
N ALA A 113 5.22 6.31 -11.03
CA ALA A 113 5.49 7.56 -11.74
C ALA A 113 4.29 8.04 -12.58
N ILE A 114 3.53 7.12 -13.17
CA ILE A 114 2.29 7.40 -13.94
C ILE A 114 1.02 7.39 -13.08
N GLY A 115 1.13 7.24 -11.76
CA GLY A 115 0.00 7.26 -10.83
C GLY A 115 -0.96 6.09 -10.94
N LEU A 116 -0.54 4.98 -11.57
CA LEU A 116 -1.26 3.71 -11.59
C LEU A 116 -0.88 2.82 -10.40
N LEU A 117 0.04 3.26 -9.55
CA LEU A 117 0.29 2.66 -8.26
C LEU A 117 0.48 3.78 -7.24
N THR A 118 -0.49 3.97 -6.36
CA THR A 118 -0.36 4.88 -5.21
C THR A 118 0.07 4.06 -4.01
N GLY A 119 1.13 4.50 -3.31
CA GLY A 119 1.57 3.88 -2.05
C GLY A 119 0.50 3.94 -0.96
N ASP A 120 -0.36 4.96 -1.04
CA ASP A 120 -1.51 5.09 -0.16
C ASP A 120 -2.65 4.24 -0.68
N ARG A 121 -2.91 3.14 0.03
CA ARG A 121 -4.19 2.43 -0.06
C ARG A 121 -5.28 3.43 0.32
N LYS A 122 -6.19 3.75 -0.59
CA LYS A 122 -7.44 4.37 -0.16
C LYS A 122 -8.20 3.29 0.62
N PRO A 123 -8.53 3.52 1.90
CA PRO A 123 -9.30 2.56 2.66
C PRO A 123 -10.66 2.36 1.99
N GLU A 124 -11.04 1.11 1.76
CA GLU A 124 -12.42 0.77 1.38
C GLU A 124 -13.31 1.01 2.58
N ARG A 125 -14.34 1.86 2.45
CA ARG A 125 -15.22 2.27 3.55
C ARG A 125 -16.56 1.54 3.45
N TYR A 126 -17.01 0.97 4.55
CA TYR A 126 -18.31 0.31 4.67
C TYR A 126 -19.06 0.86 5.89
N PRO A 127 -20.34 1.24 5.75
CA PRO A 127 -21.18 1.51 6.90
C PRO A 127 -21.51 0.19 7.62
N GLU A 128 -21.57 0.23 8.95
CA GLU A 128 -21.86 -0.94 9.80
C GLU A 128 -23.13 -1.69 9.39
N SER A 129 -24.17 -0.97 8.98
CA SER A 129 -25.44 -1.56 8.51
C SER A 129 -25.31 -2.50 7.31
N VAL A 130 -24.21 -2.42 6.56
CA VAL A 130 -23.91 -3.28 5.39
C VAL A 130 -23.20 -4.57 5.81
N LEU A 131 -22.71 -4.67 7.05
CA LEU A 131 -21.94 -5.80 7.55
C LEU A 131 -22.64 -6.42 8.77
N GLU A 132 -23.18 -7.63 8.62
CA GLU A 132 -24.00 -8.34 9.63
C GLU A 132 -23.30 -8.63 10.97
N ALA A 133 -22.01 -8.33 11.14
CA ALA A 133 -21.28 -8.47 12.38
C ALA A 133 -20.14 -7.43 12.52
N PRO A 134 -20.23 -6.48 13.47
CA PRO A 134 -19.21 -5.45 13.72
C PRO A 134 -18.09 -5.91 14.65
N GLU A 135 -18.10 -7.14 15.14
CA GLU A 135 -17.00 -7.68 15.94
C GLU A 135 -15.72 -7.66 15.11
N LYS A 136 -14.76 -6.82 15.55
CA LYS A 136 -13.40 -6.61 15.04
C LYS A 136 -12.96 -7.66 14.01
N ARG A 137 -13.41 -7.50 12.77
CA ARG A 137 -12.99 -8.38 11.68
C ARG A 137 -11.51 -8.09 11.47
N LEU A 138 -10.65 -9.11 11.62
CA LEU A 138 -9.20 -8.96 11.49
C LEU A 138 -8.83 -8.15 10.23
N GLY A 139 -8.00 -7.12 10.39
CA GLY A 139 -7.55 -6.24 9.31
C GLY A 139 -8.50 -5.10 8.91
N TYR A 140 -9.58 -4.86 9.67
CA TYR A 140 -10.44 -3.68 9.51
C TYR A 140 -10.19 -2.67 10.65
N THR A 141 -10.00 -1.39 10.30
CA THR A 141 -9.99 -0.26 11.24
C THR A 141 -11.41 0.28 11.39
N VAL A 142 -11.91 0.37 12.61
CA VAL A 142 -13.22 0.92 12.94
C VAL A 142 -13.09 2.39 13.32
N LYS A 143 -13.83 3.28 12.67
CA LYS A 143 -13.93 4.71 13.04
C LYS A 143 -15.38 5.10 13.25
N LYS A 144 -15.67 5.78 14.34
CA LYS A 144 -16.98 6.42 14.55
C LYS A 144 -16.98 7.76 13.81
N GLU A 145 -17.81 7.89 12.78
CA GLU A 145 -18.04 9.14 12.06
C GLU A 145 -19.47 9.59 12.37
N THR A 146 -19.64 10.82 12.87
CA THR A 146 -20.95 11.40 13.12
C THR A 146 -21.40 12.15 11.86
N THR A 147 -22.38 11.59 11.16
CA THR A 147 -22.91 12.15 9.92
C THR A 147 -24.08 13.08 10.24
N LEU A 148 -23.96 14.36 9.91
CA LEU A 148 -25.05 15.34 10.03
C LEU A 148 -25.93 15.25 8.78
N GLY A 149 -27.14 14.72 8.92
CA GLY A 149 -28.15 14.68 7.88
C GLY A 149 -28.86 16.03 7.77
N TYR A 150 -28.68 16.73 6.64
CA TYR A 150 -29.34 18.01 6.38
C TYR A 150 -30.65 17.83 5.60
N SER A 151 -31.71 18.53 6.02
CA SER A 151 -32.90 18.68 5.18
C SER A 151 -32.57 19.51 3.96
N LYS A 152 -32.75 18.94 2.76
CA LYS A 152 -32.55 19.68 1.50
C LYS A 152 -33.48 20.89 1.35
N ARG A 153 -34.61 20.91 2.08
CA ARG A 153 -35.61 22.01 2.02
C ARG A 153 -35.32 23.12 3.02
N THR A 154 -34.99 22.79 4.26
CA THR A 154 -34.79 23.78 5.34
C THR A 154 -33.32 24.08 5.61
N ARG A 155 -32.38 23.29 5.05
CA ARG A 155 -30.93 23.32 5.34
C ARG A 155 -30.56 23.14 6.81
N GLU A 156 -31.51 22.74 7.64
CA GLU A 156 -31.30 22.42 9.04
C GLU A 156 -30.78 20.99 9.18
N VAL A 157 -30.01 20.75 10.24
CA VAL A 157 -29.60 19.41 10.64
C VAL A 157 -30.84 18.70 11.19
N VAL A 158 -31.29 17.65 10.52
CA VAL A 158 -32.50 16.88 10.89
C VAL A 158 -32.14 15.54 11.51
N ALA A 159 -30.93 15.04 11.28
CA ALA A 159 -30.46 13.81 11.89
C ALA A 159 -28.97 13.92 12.27
N VAL A 160 -28.63 13.40 13.44
CA VAL A 160 -27.25 13.12 13.83
C VAL A 160 -27.17 11.60 13.88
N VAL A 161 -26.50 10.99 12.90
CA VAL A 161 -26.33 9.54 12.86
C VAL A 161 -24.88 9.25 13.18
N ASP A 162 -24.66 8.46 14.22
CA ASP A 162 -23.34 7.93 14.55
C ASP A 162 -23.13 6.65 13.73
N ASP A 163 -22.42 6.78 12.61
CA ASP A 163 -22.08 5.65 11.74
C ASP A 163 -20.69 5.11 12.10
N TYR A 164 -20.57 3.80 12.27
CA TYR A 164 -19.27 3.15 12.32
C TYR A 164 -18.80 2.86 10.89
N VAL A 165 -17.75 3.56 10.48
CA VAL A 165 -17.06 3.33 9.22
C VAL A 165 -15.99 2.27 9.46
N LEU A 166 -16.24 1.09 8.89
CA LEU A 166 -15.26 0.02 8.81
C LEU A 166 -14.39 0.28 7.59
N SER A 167 -13.07 0.29 7.81
CA SER A 167 -12.09 0.49 6.76
C SER A 167 -11.12 -0.67 6.66
N LYS A 168 -11.05 -1.32 5.50
CA LYS A 168 -9.97 -2.29 5.23
C LYS A 168 -8.84 -1.56 4.51
N ASN A 169 -7.61 -1.98 4.79
CA ASN A 169 -6.49 -1.71 3.90
C ASN A 169 -6.85 -2.24 2.50
N GLY A 170 -7.11 -1.32 1.56
CA GLY A 170 -7.57 -1.67 0.21
C GLY A 170 -6.61 -2.63 -0.50
N GLN A 171 -7.14 -3.45 -1.41
CA GLN A 171 -6.28 -4.31 -2.23
C GLN A 171 -5.27 -3.43 -2.99
N PRO A 172 -3.99 -3.83 -3.07
CA PRO A 172 -3.03 -3.10 -3.89
C PRO A 172 -3.58 -3.05 -5.32
N MET A 173 -3.74 -1.83 -5.86
CA MET A 173 -4.22 -1.56 -7.22
C MET A 173 -3.50 -2.42 -8.28
N TYR A 174 -2.28 -2.85 -7.97
CA TYR A 174 -1.45 -3.74 -8.76
C TYR A 174 -2.13 -5.05 -9.19
N LYS A 175 -3.01 -5.66 -8.36
CA LYS A 175 -3.69 -6.92 -8.73
C LYS A 175 -4.66 -6.71 -9.91
N HIS A 176 -5.50 -5.67 -9.82
CA HIS A 176 -6.43 -5.32 -10.90
C HIS A 176 -5.72 -4.92 -12.21
N LEU A 177 -4.53 -4.33 -12.10
CA LEU A 177 -3.69 -3.99 -13.25
C LEU A 177 -3.10 -5.22 -13.94
N ALA A 178 -2.65 -6.21 -13.18
CA ALA A 178 -2.16 -7.47 -13.72
C ALA A 178 -3.30 -8.25 -14.40
N ASP A 179 -4.46 -8.35 -13.74
CA ASP A 179 -5.65 -9.00 -14.30
C ASP A 179 -6.13 -8.30 -15.58
N LEU A 180 -6.11 -6.96 -15.62
CA LEU A 180 -6.42 -6.19 -16.82
C LEU A 180 -5.40 -6.43 -17.94
N TYR A 181 -4.12 -6.53 -17.61
CA TYR A 181 -3.08 -6.82 -18.60
C TYR A 181 -3.24 -8.22 -19.21
N GLU A 182 -3.66 -9.20 -18.42
CA GLU A 182 -3.88 -10.56 -18.90
C GLU A 182 -5.18 -10.68 -19.73
N SER A 183 -6.25 -10.06 -19.27
CA SER A 183 -7.58 -10.11 -19.92
C SER A 183 -7.70 -9.20 -21.16
N ASP A 184 -7.30 -7.93 -21.06
CA ASP A 184 -7.39 -6.96 -22.15
C ASP A 184 -6.16 -6.04 -22.23
N LYS A 185 -5.16 -6.53 -22.96
CA LYS A 185 -3.94 -5.80 -23.29
C LYS A 185 -4.20 -4.45 -23.98
N ARG A 186 -5.26 -4.32 -24.80
CA ARG A 186 -5.52 -3.08 -25.54
C ARG A 186 -5.95 -1.99 -24.57
N THR A 187 -6.92 -2.29 -23.72
CA THR A 187 -7.40 -1.36 -22.70
C THR A 187 -6.30 -0.99 -21.72
N PHE A 188 -5.49 -1.98 -21.29
CA PHE A 188 -4.32 -1.74 -20.47
C PHE A 188 -3.35 -0.71 -21.10
N TYR A 189 -2.88 -0.95 -22.33
CA TYR A 189 -1.92 -0.04 -22.97
C TYR A 189 -2.52 1.33 -23.31
N TRP A 190 -3.80 1.38 -23.67
CA TRP A 190 -4.52 2.65 -23.87
C TRP A 190 -4.54 3.48 -22.58
N MET A 191 -4.87 2.86 -21.45
CA MET A 191 -4.87 3.51 -20.13
C MET A 191 -3.47 3.99 -19.75
N VAL A 192 -2.45 3.14 -19.89
CA VAL A 192 -1.05 3.50 -19.61
C VAL A 192 -0.62 4.70 -20.47
N ARG A 193 -0.95 4.71 -21.77
CA ARG A 193 -0.61 5.81 -22.68
C ARG A 193 -1.23 7.14 -22.25
N ASN A 194 -2.51 7.12 -21.87
CA ASN A 194 -3.19 8.32 -21.38
C ASN A 194 -2.59 8.83 -20.07
N LYS A 195 -2.28 7.92 -19.14
CA LYS A 195 -1.62 8.27 -17.88
C LYS A 195 -0.22 8.82 -18.08
N CYS A 196 0.56 8.25 -19.01
CA CYS A 196 1.86 8.80 -19.39
C CYS A 196 1.72 10.25 -19.88
N HIS A 197 0.77 10.55 -20.78
CA HIS A 197 0.57 11.92 -21.26
C HIS A 197 0.13 12.89 -20.15
N GLU A 198 -0.82 12.48 -19.29
CA GLU A 198 -1.30 13.27 -18.15
C GLU A 198 -0.14 13.65 -17.21
N TYR A 199 0.63 12.65 -16.78
CA TYR A 199 1.71 12.84 -15.83
C TYR A 199 2.93 13.52 -16.46
N TYR A 200 3.22 13.27 -17.74
CA TYR A 200 4.28 13.97 -18.46
C TYR A 200 4.02 15.48 -18.50
N LYS A 201 2.79 15.90 -18.85
CA LYS A 201 2.40 17.32 -18.83
C LYS A 201 2.57 17.92 -17.43
N LYS A 202 2.15 17.20 -16.39
CA LYS A 202 2.28 17.63 -14.99
C LYS A 202 3.75 17.84 -14.59
N TYR A 203 4.63 16.88 -14.87
CA TYR A 203 6.04 16.97 -14.47
C TYR A 203 6.85 17.93 -15.35
N ILE A 204 6.51 18.12 -16.63
CA ILE A 204 7.10 19.17 -17.46
C ILE A 204 6.75 20.56 -16.95
N ALA A 205 5.49 20.78 -16.54
CA ALA A 205 5.10 22.04 -15.91
C ALA A 205 5.89 22.28 -14.62
N ALA A 206 5.99 21.27 -13.74
CA ALA A 206 6.79 21.35 -12.53
C ALA A 206 8.28 21.61 -12.82
N LYS A 207 8.86 20.94 -13.82
CA LYS A 207 10.25 21.16 -14.25
C LYS A 207 10.50 22.61 -14.68
N LYS A 208 9.58 23.20 -15.46
CA LYS A 208 9.67 24.61 -15.86
C LYS A 208 9.62 25.54 -14.65
N THR A 209 8.69 25.30 -13.72
CA THR A 209 8.58 26.09 -12.49
C THR A 209 9.84 26.01 -11.65
N ILE A 210 10.41 24.82 -11.43
CA ILE A 210 11.64 24.66 -10.65
C ILE A 210 12.82 25.34 -11.37
N SER A 211 12.89 25.26 -12.70
CA SER A 211 13.95 25.91 -13.49
C SER A 211 13.94 27.43 -13.33
N VAL A 212 12.75 28.05 -13.38
CA VAL A 212 12.60 29.51 -13.14
C VAL A 212 13.03 29.87 -11.71
N LEU A 213 12.63 29.07 -10.72
CA LEU A 213 13.02 29.29 -9.33
C LEU A 213 14.53 29.12 -9.09
N GLN A 214 15.20 28.24 -9.84
CA GLN A 214 16.65 28.05 -9.78
C GLN A 214 17.44 29.25 -10.32
N GLU A 215 16.88 29.99 -11.29
CA GLU A 215 17.47 31.23 -11.80
C GLU A 215 17.41 32.36 -10.76
N GLU A 216 16.38 32.36 -9.91
CA GLU A 216 16.18 33.36 -8.87
C GLU A 216 16.87 33.01 -7.55
N ILE A 217 16.97 31.71 -7.22
CA ILE A 217 17.41 31.22 -5.92
C ILE A 217 18.30 29.98 -6.12
N GLN A 218 19.59 30.10 -5.79
CA GLN A 218 20.48 28.95 -5.74
C GLN A 218 20.32 28.23 -4.39
N ASN A 219 19.69 27.04 -4.39
CA ASN A 219 19.37 26.27 -3.20
C ASN A 219 19.41 24.75 -3.48
N ASP A 220 20.17 24.01 -2.67
CA ASP A 220 20.31 22.55 -2.74
C ASP A 220 18.96 21.79 -2.76
N PHE A 221 17.93 22.36 -2.12
CA PHE A 221 16.58 21.81 -2.14
C PHE A 221 15.97 21.82 -3.54
N LEU A 222 16.14 22.91 -4.31
CA LEU A 222 15.62 23.02 -5.67
C LEU A 222 16.34 22.06 -6.61
N ASP A 223 17.65 21.85 -6.41
CA ASP A 223 18.43 20.86 -7.15
C ASP A 223 17.96 19.43 -6.88
N TYR A 224 17.68 19.11 -5.61
CA TYR A 224 17.07 17.83 -5.24
C TYR A 224 15.69 17.65 -5.88
N GLN A 225 14.81 18.66 -5.82
CA GLN A 225 13.49 18.59 -6.47
C GLN A 225 13.60 18.41 -7.99
N MET A 226 14.54 19.11 -8.64
CA MET A 226 14.82 18.97 -10.06
C MET A 226 15.28 17.55 -10.41
N SER A 227 16.18 16.96 -9.61
CA SER A 227 16.61 15.56 -9.75
C SER A 227 15.45 14.58 -9.63
N VAL A 228 14.57 14.76 -8.64
CA VAL A 228 13.37 13.94 -8.45
C VAL A 228 12.43 14.04 -9.66
N VAL A 229 12.18 15.25 -10.17
CA VAL A 229 11.33 15.46 -11.35
C VAL A 229 11.94 14.81 -12.60
N ASN A 230 13.24 14.96 -12.82
CA ASN A 230 13.94 14.33 -13.94
C ASN A 230 13.88 12.79 -13.87
N LYS A 231 14.07 12.20 -12.69
CA LYS A 231 13.93 10.75 -12.49
C LYS A 231 12.51 10.28 -12.84
N LYS A 232 11.49 11.02 -12.42
CA LYS A 232 10.09 10.69 -12.74
C LYS A 232 9.77 10.82 -14.22
N LEU A 233 10.28 11.85 -14.89
CA LEU A 233 10.13 12.01 -16.35
C LEU A 233 10.76 10.84 -17.12
N ALA A 234 11.97 10.40 -16.73
CA ALA A 234 12.62 9.26 -17.35
C ALA A 234 11.81 7.95 -17.21
N LEU A 235 11.23 7.72 -16.03
CA LEU A 235 10.34 6.57 -15.79
C LEU A 235 9.07 6.63 -16.66
N ILE A 236 8.47 7.81 -16.82
CA ILE A 236 7.28 8.01 -17.67
C ILE A 236 7.62 7.76 -19.14
N GLU A 237 8.76 8.24 -19.62
CA GLU A 237 9.22 8.01 -20.99
C GLU A 237 9.50 6.52 -21.26
N SER A 238 10.13 5.83 -20.30
CA SER A 238 10.32 4.37 -20.35
C SER A 238 8.99 3.64 -20.46
N ALA A 239 8.02 3.99 -19.60
CA ALA A 239 6.68 3.43 -19.63
C ALA A 239 5.97 3.65 -20.97
N TYR A 240 6.08 4.87 -21.53
CA TYR A 240 5.49 5.21 -22.82
C TYR A 240 6.10 4.41 -23.97
N LYS A 241 7.43 4.27 -24.02
CA LYS A 241 8.13 3.47 -25.05
C LYS A 241 7.65 2.01 -25.08
N LYS A 242 7.38 1.42 -23.92
CA LYS A 242 6.84 0.06 -23.80
C LYS A 242 5.43 -0.08 -24.37
N THR A 243 4.66 1.01 -24.46
CA THR A 243 3.37 1.02 -25.17
C THR A 243 3.52 1.03 -26.70
N GLU A 244 4.61 1.62 -27.21
CA GLU A 244 4.88 1.81 -28.65
C GLU A 244 5.58 0.60 -29.29
N GLN A 245 6.50 -0.07 -28.58
CA GLN A 245 7.27 -1.22 -29.10
C GLN A 245 6.40 -2.39 -29.62
N LYS A 246 5.13 -2.49 -29.21
CA LYS A 246 4.18 -3.50 -29.75
C LYS A 246 3.47 -3.12 -31.05
N LYS A 247 3.54 -1.86 -31.50
CA LYS A 247 3.08 -1.50 -32.86
C LYS A 247 3.99 -2.13 -33.92
N TYR A 248 5.30 -2.21 -33.64
CA TYR A 248 6.30 -2.72 -34.58
C TYR A 248 6.23 -4.24 -34.82
N HIS A 249 5.92 -5.04 -33.78
CA HIS A 249 5.76 -6.50 -33.96
C HIS A 249 4.47 -6.90 -34.69
N ARG A 250 3.48 -6.00 -34.78
CA ARG A 250 2.21 -6.28 -35.46
C ARG A 250 2.21 -5.86 -36.93
N SER A 251 3.07 -4.91 -37.32
CA SER A 251 3.26 -4.54 -38.74
C SER A 251 4.05 -5.60 -39.50
N GLN A 252 5.06 -6.22 -38.89
CA GLN A 252 5.85 -7.27 -39.55
C GLN A 252 5.11 -8.60 -39.74
N ARG A 253 4.06 -8.89 -38.96
CA ARG A 253 3.21 -10.08 -39.14
C ARG A 253 2.11 -9.92 -40.21
N LYS A 254 1.94 -8.72 -40.78
CA LYS A 254 0.99 -8.48 -41.88
C LYS A 254 1.66 -8.42 -43.25
N THR A 255 2.98 -8.56 -43.31
CA THR A 255 3.79 -8.53 -44.54
C THR A 255 4.58 -9.82 -44.75
N ALA A 256 4.14 -10.93 -44.14
CA ALA A 256 4.64 -12.28 -44.39
C ALA A 256 3.47 -13.17 -44.79
#